data_AF-A0A094X8S2-F1
#
_entry.id   AF-A0A094X8S2-F1
#
_cell.length_a   1.000
_cell.length_b   1.000
_cell.length_c   1.000
_cell.angle_alpha   90.00
_cell.angle_beta   90.00
_cell.angle_gamma   90.00
#
_symmetry.space_group_name_H-M   'P 1'
#
loop_
_entity.id
_entity.type
_entity.pdbx_description
1 polymer ?
#
loop_
_entity_poly.entity_id
_entity_poly.type
_entity_poly.pdbx_seq_one_letter_code
_entity_poly.pdbx_strand_id
1 'polypeptide(L)'
;MTYRFVVLAFCLVFLVCSLPVAGNGEPLTGPDDPAGLRAPLQKSARLILENHPEKAVPILKTLLKAYPDYAMVHFLLGLAYGKLDENEKAVIEERKALVLNPKSEAARVSLGIALGNTGHFRQEIRSERQALALNPKNEMAWEAIGWAYASRGNWRLARASEEKALKIRSSDPSAHMILGVALAHLGFPEEGMTEEKEASRLDPDDRGVKRAISWIATILHPVKEGTSGNQGHFNPLLSPENGPDIPGVPSPDVPANPNNNGNGTLRAPVGH
;
A
#
# COMPACT_ATOMS: atom_id res chain seq x y z
N MET A 1 -0.84 10.05 9.31
CA MET A 1 0.34 9.65 8.49
C MET A 1 0.21 8.17 8.25
N THR A 2 -0.09 7.74 7.03
CA THR A 2 -0.20 6.32 6.67
C THR A 2 1.17 5.66 6.85
N TYR A 3 1.22 4.59 7.65
CA TYR A 3 2.42 3.83 8.04
C TYR A 3 3.31 3.46 6.83
N ARG A 4 2.69 3.26 5.65
CA ARG A 4 3.32 2.97 4.35
C ARG A 4 4.41 3.97 3.93
N PHE A 5 4.37 5.23 4.38
CA PHE A 5 5.39 6.25 4.05
C PHE A 5 6.51 6.40 5.09
N VAL A 6 6.39 5.77 6.26
CA VAL A 6 7.39 5.84 7.33
C VAL A 6 8.56 4.88 7.03
N VAL A 7 8.30 3.75 6.37
CA VAL A 7 9.33 2.74 6.05
C VAL A 7 10.09 3.04 4.74
N LEU A 8 9.49 3.76 3.78
CA LEU A 8 10.21 4.33 2.62
C LEU A 8 11.37 5.25 3.05
N ALA A 9 11.31 5.84 4.24
CA ALA A 9 12.40 6.62 4.81
C ALA A 9 13.65 5.75 5.07
N PHE A 10 13.50 4.46 5.39
CA PHE A 10 14.63 3.56 5.64
C PHE A 10 15.42 3.23 4.36
N CYS A 11 14.75 3.12 3.20
CA CYS A 11 15.43 3.02 1.91
C CYS A 11 16.12 4.33 1.51
N LEU A 12 15.50 5.49 1.78
CA LEU A 12 16.09 6.79 1.47
C LEU A 12 17.30 7.14 2.37
N VAL A 13 17.33 6.74 3.64
CA VAL A 13 18.48 7.00 4.53
C VAL A 13 19.75 6.30 4.03
N PHE A 14 19.66 5.06 3.55
CA PHE A 14 20.79 4.38 2.90
C PHE A 14 21.13 4.98 1.53
N LEU A 15 20.12 5.40 0.76
CA LEU A 15 20.28 5.98 -0.58
C LEU A 15 20.70 7.46 -0.59
N VAL A 16 20.76 8.14 0.57
CA VAL A 16 21.14 9.58 0.66
C VAL A 16 22.38 9.80 1.52
N CYS A 17 22.57 9.02 2.60
CA CYS A 17 23.75 9.13 3.46
C CYS A 17 24.91 8.19 3.05
N SER A 18 24.64 7.16 2.24
CA SER A 18 25.64 6.16 1.83
C SER A 18 25.60 5.86 0.33
N LEU A 19 25.48 6.86 -0.54
CA LEU A 19 25.58 6.56 -1.98
C LEU A 19 27.00 6.10 -2.30
N PRO A 20 27.14 4.88 -2.84
CA PRO A 20 26.45 4.64 -4.10
C PRO A 20 26.00 3.19 -4.40
N VAL A 21 24.86 3.02 -5.11
CA VAL A 21 24.65 1.90 -6.05
C VAL A 21 23.58 2.34 -7.07
N ALA A 22 23.94 2.49 -8.35
CA ALA A 22 22.98 2.32 -9.45
C ALA A 22 22.67 0.82 -9.59
N GLY A 23 21.48 0.44 -10.08
CA GLY A 23 20.96 -0.95 -10.15
C GLY A 23 21.77 -1.98 -10.97
N ASN A 24 23.03 -1.70 -11.23
CA ASN A 24 24.10 -2.50 -11.80
C ASN A 24 25.29 -2.73 -10.83
N GLY A 25 25.23 -2.27 -9.58
CA GLY A 25 26.34 -2.42 -8.62
C GLY A 25 27.47 -1.39 -8.80
N GLU A 26 27.30 -0.41 -9.68
CA GLU A 26 28.31 0.62 -9.93
C GLU A 26 28.13 1.80 -8.96
N PRO A 27 29.24 2.35 -8.43
CA PRO A 27 29.19 3.60 -7.71
C PRO A 27 28.71 4.74 -8.63
N LEU A 28 28.03 5.76 -8.10
CA LEU A 28 27.67 7.03 -8.77
C LEU A 28 28.91 7.90 -9.03
N THR A 29 30.01 7.26 -9.40
CA THR A 29 31.30 7.83 -9.80
C THR A 29 31.70 7.31 -11.18
N GLY A 30 30.73 6.95 -12.02
CA GLY A 30 30.96 6.79 -13.44
C GLY A 30 31.17 8.15 -14.12
N PRO A 31 31.86 8.21 -15.26
CA PRO A 31 32.14 9.43 -16.03
C PRO A 31 30.89 10.17 -16.56
N ASP A 32 29.68 9.70 -16.22
CA ASP A 32 28.38 10.16 -16.70
C ASP A 32 27.57 10.99 -15.67
N ASP A 33 28.15 11.47 -14.56
CA ASP A 33 27.52 12.55 -13.76
C ASP A 33 27.73 13.87 -14.52
N PRO A 34 26.69 14.48 -15.14
CA PRO A 34 26.83 15.79 -15.72
C PRO A 34 27.18 16.73 -14.56
N ALA A 35 28.40 17.28 -14.60
CA ALA A 35 28.97 18.06 -13.52
C ALA A 35 27.94 19.02 -12.88
N GLY A 36 27.45 18.68 -11.69
CA GLY A 36 26.54 19.53 -10.91
C GLY A 36 25.18 18.93 -10.51
N LEU A 37 24.82 17.70 -10.90
CA LEU A 37 23.55 17.08 -10.49
C LEU A 37 23.53 16.57 -9.04
N ARG A 38 24.67 16.13 -8.53
CA ARG A 38 24.78 15.51 -7.20
C ARG A 38 24.21 16.37 -6.07
N ALA A 39 24.65 17.63 -5.97
CA ALA A 39 24.24 18.53 -4.89
C ALA A 39 22.72 18.82 -4.86
N PRO A 40 22.06 19.20 -5.99
CA PRO A 40 20.62 19.43 -5.98
C PRO A 40 19.82 18.13 -5.79
N LEU A 41 20.29 16.97 -6.26
CA LEU A 41 19.63 15.68 -5.99
C LEU A 41 19.70 15.31 -4.51
N GLN A 42 20.86 15.43 -3.87
CA GLN A 42 21.02 15.19 -2.43
C GLN A 42 20.14 16.15 -1.61
N LYS A 43 20.09 17.43 -1.99
CA LYS A 43 19.22 18.42 -1.34
C LYS A 43 17.74 18.02 -1.46
N SER A 44 17.28 17.66 -2.65
CA SER A 44 15.90 17.23 -2.87
C SER A 44 15.55 15.97 -2.08
N ALA A 45 16.43 14.97 -2.09
CA ALA A 45 16.21 13.73 -1.34
C ALA A 45 16.15 13.98 0.18
N ARG A 46 17.01 14.85 0.70
CA ARG A 46 16.95 15.28 2.10
C ARG A 46 15.65 16.00 2.43
N LEU A 47 15.20 16.92 1.57
CA LEU A 47 13.93 17.62 1.76
C LEU A 47 12.74 16.64 1.79
N ILE A 48 12.74 15.62 0.94
CA ILE A 48 11.69 14.57 0.95
C ILE A 48 11.74 13.77 2.26
N LEU A 49 12.94 13.43 2.74
CA LEU A 49 13.16 12.73 4.01
C LEU A 49 12.71 13.54 5.22
N GLU A 50 13.01 14.84 5.23
CA GLU A 50 12.62 15.80 6.28
C GLU A 50 11.14 16.21 6.20
N ASN A 51 10.35 15.53 5.35
CA ASN A 51 8.93 15.80 5.15
C ASN A 51 8.64 17.23 4.67
N HIS A 52 9.51 17.75 3.80
CA HIS A 52 9.38 19.00 3.06
C HIS A 52 9.35 18.77 1.53
N PRO A 53 8.51 17.86 1.01
CA PRO A 53 8.45 17.54 -0.42
C PRO A 53 8.09 18.76 -1.29
N GLU A 54 7.33 19.71 -0.77
CA GLU A 54 6.95 20.96 -1.45
C GLU A 54 8.15 21.81 -1.87
N LYS A 55 9.26 21.73 -1.11
CA LYS A 55 10.52 22.42 -1.43
C LYS A 55 11.39 21.62 -2.41
N ALA A 56 11.23 20.30 -2.46
CA ALA A 56 11.99 19.43 -3.37
C ALA A 56 11.46 19.51 -4.81
N VAL A 57 10.14 19.54 -4.99
CA VAL A 57 9.48 19.59 -6.31
C VAL A 57 10.04 20.67 -7.25
N PRO A 58 10.18 21.97 -6.87
CA PRO A 58 10.69 22.98 -7.78
C PRO A 58 12.16 22.76 -8.20
N ILE A 59 12.98 22.20 -7.30
CA ILE A 59 14.38 21.84 -7.61
C ILE A 59 14.38 20.72 -8.65
N LEU A 60 13.62 19.65 -8.41
CA LEU A 60 13.52 18.49 -9.30
C LEU A 60 12.93 18.86 -10.66
N LYS A 61 11.91 19.72 -10.72
CA LYS A 61 11.37 20.25 -11.99
C LYS A 61 12.40 21.05 -12.78
N THR A 62 13.27 21.80 -12.10
CA THR A 62 14.37 22.54 -12.76
C THR A 62 15.40 21.56 -13.32
N LEU A 63 15.77 20.54 -12.55
CA LEU A 63 16.67 19.49 -13.02
C LEU A 63 16.09 18.75 -14.23
N LEU A 64 14.79 18.45 -14.20
CA LEU A 64 14.13 17.72 -15.28
C LEU A 64 14.11 18.49 -16.60
N LYS A 65 14.05 19.83 -16.55
CA LYS A 65 14.17 20.66 -17.77
C LYS A 65 15.54 20.55 -18.42
N ALA A 66 16.60 20.45 -17.62
CA ALA A 66 17.97 20.35 -18.10
C ALA A 66 18.36 18.91 -18.46
N TYR A 67 17.80 17.93 -17.74
CA TYR A 67 18.13 16.51 -17.85
C TYR A 67 16.85 15.66 -17.86
N PRO A 68 16.10 15.69 -18.98
CA PRO A 68 14.79 15.03 -19.07
C PRO A 68 14.87 13.50 -18.98
N ASP A 69 16.02 12.89 -19.31
CA ASP A 69 16.18 11.44 -19.34
C ASP A 69 16.94 10.89 -18.11
N TYR A 70 17.05 11.69 -17.03
CA TYR A 70 17.75 11.24 -15.82
C TYR A 70 16.80 10.52 -14.86
N ALA A 71 16.89 9.19 -14.83
CA ALA A 71 16.00 8.30 -14.07
C ALA A 71 15.82 8.72 -12.60
N MET A 72 16.89 9.18 -11.94
CA MET A 72 16.85 9.59 -10.52
C MET A 72 16.02 10.86 -10.29
N VAL A 73 15.98 11.80 -11.24
CA VAL A 73 15.14 13.01 -11.11
C VAL A 73 13.67 12.60 -11.14
N HIS A 74 13.29 11.72 -12.06
CA HIS A 74 11.95 11.16 -12.13
C HIS A 74 11.56 10.41 -10.86
N PHE A 75 12.44 9.53 -10.36
CA PHE A 75 12.21 8.80 -9.12
C PHE A 75 11.99 9.73 -7.91
N LEU A 76 12.87 10.70 -7.69
CA LEU A 76 12.72 11.63 -6.57
C LEU A 76 11.49 12.54 -6.73
N LEU A 77 11.11 12.90 -7.95
CA LEU A 77 9.91 13.68 -8.21
C LEU A 77 8.65 12.86 -7.95
N GLY A 78 8.66 11.58 -8.32
CA GLY A 78 7.61 10.62 -7.99
C GLY A 78 7.41 10.47 -6.48
N LEU A 79 8.50 10.25 -5.74
CA LEU A 79 8.50 10.23 -4.28
C LEU A 79 7.95 11.52 -3.65
N ALA A 80 8.38 12.69 -4.16
CA ALA A 80 7.91 13.97 -3.66
C ALA A 80 6.39 14.14 -3.88
N TYR A 81 5.89 13.76 -5.06
CA TYR A 81 4.44 13.77 -5.33
C TYR A 81 3.67 12.79 -4.44
N GLY A 82 4.20 11.59 -4.20
CA GLY A 82 3.57 10.63 -3.29
C GLY A 82 3.47 11.16 -1.86
N LYS A 83 4.51 11.85 -1.36
CA LYS A 83 4.47 12.54 -0.05
C LYS A 83 3.48 13.70 0.01
N LEU A 84 3.16 14.31 -1.13
CA LEU A 84 2.15 15.36 -1.28
C LEU A 84 0.75 14.80 -1.55
N ASP A 85 0.57 13.48 -1.55
CA ASP A 85 -0.65 12.77 -1.93
C ASP A 85 -1.11 13.02 -3.38
N GLU A 86 -0.22 13.56 -4.22
CA GLU A 86 -0.43 13.74 -5.67
C GLU A 86 -0.12 12.42 -6.42
N ASN A 87 -0.78 11.33 -6.03
CA ASN A 87 -0.41 9.96 -6.40
C ASN A 87 -0.47 9.68 -7.92
N GLU A 88 -1.38 10.32 -8.67
CA GLU A 88 -1.41 10.19 -10.13
C GLU A 88 -0.15 10.74 -10.79
N LYS A 89 0.37 11.87 -10.27
CA LYS A 89 1.64 12.43 -10.75
C LYS A 89 2.81 11.55 -10.33
N ALA A 90 2.76 10.98 -9.13
CA ALA A 90 3.76 10.01 -8.68
C ALA A 90 3.84 8.80 -9.62
N VAL A 91 2.69 8.21 -9.99
CA VAL A 91 2.63 7.08 -10.94
C VAL A 91 3.28 7.44 -12.28
N ILE A 92 3.02 8.64 -12.81
CA ILE A 92 3.60 9.07 -14.10
C ILE A 92 5.13 9.14 -14.01
N GLU A 93 5.66 9.78 -12.98
CA GLU A 93 7.10 9.99 -12.83
C GLU A 93 7.84 8.68 -12.49
N GLU A 94 7.27 7.82 -11.64
CA GLU A 94 7.85 6.51 -11.33
C GLU A 94 7.88 5.57 -12.55
N ARG A 95 6.87 5.63 -13.43
CA ARG A 95 6.90 4.90 -14.71
C ARG A 95 8.04 5.38 -15.61
N LYS A 96 8.26 6.69 -15.72
CA LYS A 96 9.39 7.24 -16.49
C LYS A 96 10.73 6.79 -15.89
N ALA A 97 10.85 6.83 -14.56
CA ALA A 97 12.04 6.32 -13.87
C ALA A 97 12.32 4.85 -14.21
N LEU A 98 11.28 4.00 -14.29
CA LEU A 98 11.41 2.59 -14.66
C LEU A 98 11.64 2.33 -16.15
N VAL A 99 11.19 3.21 -17.05
CA VAL A 99 11.57 3.15 -18.46
C VAL A 99 13.08 3.41 -18.62
N LEU A 100 13.60 4.42 -17.90
CA LEU A 100 15.01 4.81 -17.96
C LEU A 100 15.93 3.89 -17.16
N ASN A 101 15.44 3.33 -16.05
CA ASN A 101 16.15 2.32 -15.26
C ASN A 101 15.22 1.15 -14.90
N PRO A 102 15.09 0.15 -15.79
CA PRO A 102 14.22 -1.00 -15.57
C PRO A 102 14.68 -1.94 -14.44
N LYS A 103 15.82 -1.73 -13.78
CA LYS A 103 16.28 -2.59 -12.68
C LYS A 103 16.11 -1.94 -11.31
N SER A 104 15.57 -0.72 -11.24
CA SER A 104 15.32 -0.06 -9.96
C SER A 104 14.23 -0.79 -9.16
N GLU A 105 14.62 -1.47 -8.08
CA GLU A 105 13.69 -2.04 -7.10
C GLU A 105 12.92 -0.92 -6.38
N ALA A 106 13.63 0.12 -5.95
CA ALA A 106 13.02 1.25 -5.24
C ALA A 106 11.91 1.93 -6.05
N ALA A 107 12.14 2.20 -7.34
CA ALA A 107 11.11 2.80 -8.20
C ALA A 107 9.92 1.85 -8.45
N ARG A 108 10.13 0.53 -8.45
CA ARG A 108 9.02 -0.44 -8.54
C ARG A 108 8.14 -0.41 -7.30
N VAL A 109 8.75 -0.40 -6.12
CA VAL A 109 8.03 -0.31 -4.84
C VAL A 109 7.29 1.03 -4.75
N SER A 110 7.94 2.16 -5.07
CA SER A 110 7.28 3.47 -5.10
C SER A 110 6.11 3.51 -6.08
N LEU A 111 6.25 2.92 -7.27
CA LEU A 111 5.16 2.79 -8.22
C LEU A 111 4.01 1.94 -7.66
N GLY A 112 4.32 0.82 -7.00
CA GLY A 112 3.34 -0.04 -6.35
C GLY A 112 2.50 0.72 -5.33
N ILE A 113 3.15 1.44 -4.43
CA ILE A 113 2.50 2.28 -3.41
C ILE A 113 1.61 3.35 -4.04
N ALA A 114 2.11 4.09 -5.04
CA ALA A 114 1.32 5.13 -5.72
C ALA A 114 0.10 4.55 -6.47
N LEU A 115 0.24 3.35 -7.05
CA LEU A 115 -0.88 2.63 -7.67
C LEU A 115 -1.90 2.16 -6.62
N GLY A 116 -1.46 1.69 -5.46
CA GLY A 116 -2.35 1.31 -4.36
C GLY A 116 -3.15 2.49 -3.82
N ASN A 117 -2.49 3.64 -3.62
CA ASN A 117 -3.15 4.87 -3.16
C ASN A 117 -4.19 5.39 -4.16
N THR A 118 -4.02 5.11 -5.45
CA THR A 118 -5.00 5.47 -6.51
C THR A 118 -6.01 4.35 -6.79
N GLY A 119 -6.06 3.30 -5.97
CA GLY A 119 -7.00 2.17 -6.13
C GLY A 119 -6.68 1.21 -7.28
N HIS A 120 -5.54 1.37 -7.96
CA HIS A 120 -5.08 0.51 -9.06
C HIS A 120 -4.43 -0.79 -8.57
N PHE A 121 -5.07 -1.48 -7.62
CA PHE A 121 -4.58 -2.66 -6.90
C PHE A 121 -4.05 -3.79 -7.81
N ARG A 122 -4.66 -4.01 -8.99
CA ARG A 122 -4.16 -5.03 -9.95
C ARG A 122 -2.78 -4.68 -10.51
N GLN A 123 -2.52 -3.39 -10.71
CA GLN A 123 -1.24 -2.90 -11.22
C GLN A 123 -0.21 -2.84 -10.09
N GLU A 124 -0.61 -2.41 -8.89
CA GLU A 124 0.21 -2.49 -7.67
C GLU A 124 0.75 -3.92 -7.46
N ILE A 125 -0.14 -4.92 -7.39
CA ILE A 125 0.27 -6.32 -7.20
C ILE A 125 1.27 -6.78 -8.26
N ARG A 126 1.15 -6.30 -9.50
CA ARG A 126 2.09 -6.64 -10.57
C ARG A 126 3.46 -5.99 -10.33
N SER A 127 3.49 -4.71 -9.96
CA SER A 127 4.72 -3.98 -9.64
C SER A 127 5.45 -4.61 -8.45
N GLU A 128 4.72 -4.92 -7.38
CA GLU A 128 5.29 -5.54 -6.17
C GLU A 128 5.80 -6.96 -6.43
N ARG A 129 5.11 -7.77 -7.24
CA ARG A 129 5.63 -9.09 -7.65
C ARG A 129 6.93 -9.00 -8.46
N GLN A 130 7.07 -7.94 -9.27
CA GLN A 130 8.33 -7.70 -9.97
C GLN A 130 9.45 -7.25 -9.01
N ALA A 131 9.13 -6.46 -7.98
CA ALA A 131 10.09 -6.14 -6.92
C ALA A 131 10.51 -7.42 -6.16
N LEU A 132 9.57 -8.29 -5.81
CA LEU A 132 9.84 -9.58 -5.16
C LEU A 132 10.64 -10.55 -6.03
N ALA A 133 10.55 -10.46 -7.36
CA ALA A 133 11.40 -11.24 -8.26
C ALA A 133 12.88 -10.80 -8.18
N LEU A 134 13.15 -9.54 -7.83
CA LEU A 134 14.50 -9.02 -7.59
C LEU A 134 14.96 -9.32 -6.15
N ASN A 135 14.06 -9.14 -5.19
CA ASN A 135 14.32 -9.36 -3.76
C ASN A 135 13.16 -10.11 -3.10
N PRO A 136 13.22 -11.46 -3.04
CA PRO A 136 12.15 -12.26 -2.45
C PRO A 136 11.91 -12.03 -0.95
N LYS A 137 12.86 -11.39 -0.26
CA LYS A 137 12.81 -11.05 1.17
C LYS A 137 12.37 -9.61 1.43
N ASN A 138 11.89 -8.90 0.40
CA ASN A 138 11.30 -7.59 0.59
C ASN A 138 9.95 -7.73 1.32
N GLU A 139 9.98 -7.51 2.63
CA GLU A 139 8.82 -7.58 3.52
C GLU A 139 7.71 -6.60 3.10
N MET A 140 8.06 -5.34 2.81
CA MET A 140 7.11 -4.30 2.39
C MET A 140 6.33 -4.69 1.13
N ALA A 141 6.98 -5.36 0.18
CA ALA A 141 6.32 -5.81 -1.04
C ALA A 141 5.30 -6.94 -0.76
N TRP A 142 5.55 -7.80 0.23
CA TRP A 142 4.57 -8.80 0.66
C TRP A 142 3.38 -8.16 1.39
N GLU A 143 3.63 -7.21 2.28
CA GLU A 143 2.59 -6.44 2.99
C GLU A 143 1.70 -5.66 2.00
N ALA A 144 2.31 -4.93 1.05
CA ALA A 144 1.57 -4.18 0.03
C ALA A 144 0.67 -5.09 -0.83
N ILE A 145 1.17 -6.28 -1.19
CA ILE A 145 0.36 -7.28 -1.90
C ILE A 145 -0.79 -7.79 -1.03
N GLY A 146 -0.54 -8.05 0.27
CA GLY A 146 -1.55 -8.51 1.21
C GLY A 146 -2.67 -7.49 1.39
N TRP A 147 -2.31 -6.23 1.63
CA TRP A 147 -3.23 -5.09 1.65
C TRP A 147 -4.04 -4.96 0.34
N ALA A 148 -3.38 -5.05 -0.82
CA ALA A 148 -4.04 -4.94 -2.11
C ALA A 148 -5.03 -6.10 -2.36
N TYR A 149 -4.72 -7.30 -1.88
CA TYR A 149 -5.65 -8.43 -1.93
C TYR A 149 -6.82 -8.25 -0.97
N ALA A 150 -6.57 -7.82 0.27
CA ALA A 150 -7.59 -7.54 1.28
C ALA A 150 -8.55 -6.44 0.81
N SER A 151 -8.01 -5.38 0.21
CA SER A 151 -8.78 -4.28 -0.37
C SER A 151 -9.72 -4.73 -1.50
N ARG A 152 -9.37 -5.84 -2.16
CA ARG A 152 -10.17 -6.47 -3.21
C ARG A 152 -11.00 -7.67 -2.72
N GLY A 153 -11.08 -7.90 -1.40
CA GLY A 153 -11.80 -9.03 -0.81
C GLY A 153 -11.21 -10.41 -1.09
N ASN A 154 -9.95 -10.48 -1.55
CA ASN A 154 -9.27 -11.74 -1.85
C ASN A 154 -8.57 -12.29 -0.60
N TRP A 155 -9.35 -12.60 0.44
CA TRP A 155 -8.87 -12.92 1.79
C TRP A 155 -7.84 -14.06 1.84
N ARG A 156 -8.02 -15.11 1.02
CA ARG A 156 -7.07 -16.22 0.94
C ARG A 156 -5.68 -15.78 0.46
N LEU A 157 -5.62 -14.86 -0.49
CA LEU A 157 -4.36 -14.33 -1.02
C LEU A 157 -3.77 -13.26 -0.11
N ALA A 158 -4.61 -12.48 0.59
CA ALA A 158 -4.18 -11.57 1.64
C ALA A 158 -3.45 -12.35 2.75
N ARG A 159 -4.12 -13.37 3.33
CA ARG A 159 -3.55 -14.26 4.36
C ARG A 159 -2.19 -14.81 3.95
N ALA A 160 -2.10 -15.41 2.76
CA ALA A 160 -0.86 -16.02 2.28
C ALA A 160 0.29 -15.00 2.05
N SER A 161 -0.03 -13.73 1.83
CA SER A 161 0.97 -12.67 1.65
C SER A 161 1.45 -12.15 3.00
N GLU A 162 0.54 -11.90 3.94
CA GLU A 162 0.89 -11.48 5.31
C GLU A 162 1.66 -12.56 6.08
N GLU A 163 1.30 -13.84 5.93
CA GLU A 163 2.07 -14.95 6.50
C GLU A 163 3.53 -14.97 6.00
N LYS A 164 3.79 -14.47 4.79
CA LYS A 164 5.17 -14.34 4.27
C LYS A 164 5.86 -13.11 4.83
N ALA A 165 5.16 -11.97 4.94
CA ALA A 165 5.67 -10.77 5.58
C ALA A 165 6.10 -11.07 7.03
N LEU A 166 5.21 -11.71 7.81
CA LEU A 166 5.47 -12.09 9.21
C LEU A 166 6.61 -13.11 9.39
N LYS A 167 6.83 -13.99 8.41
CA LYS A 167 8.01 -14.89 8.41
C LYS A 167 9.33 -14.14 8.23
N ILE A 168 9.31 -12.99 7.55
CA ILE A 168 10.49 -12.14 7.37
C ILE A 168 10.65 -11.23 8.60
N ARG A 169 9.56 -10.63 9.07
CA ARG A 169 9.52 -9.77 10.25
C ARG A 169 8.28 -10.04 11.09
N SER A 170 8.45 -10.75 12.20
CA SER A 170 7.36 -11.23 13.05
C SER A 170 6.75 -10.20 13.98
N SER A 171 7.07 -8.91 13.84
CA SER A 171 6.70 -7.86 14.81
C SER A 171 6.09 -6.63 14.14
N ASP A 172 5.50 -6.80 12.95
CA ASP A 172 4.81 -5.73 12.24
C ASP A 172 3.32 -5.70 12.62
N PRO A 173 2.82 -4.65 13.29
CA PRO A 173 1.41 -4.54 13.66
C PRO A 173 0.47 -4.55 12.45
N SER A 174 0.89 -3.99 11.30
CA SER A 174 0.03 -3.89 10.11
C SER A 174 -0.24 -5.27 9.50
N ALA A 175 0.81 -6.09 9.36
CA ALA A 175 0.66 -7.47 8.90
C ALA A 175 -0.24 -8.31 9.82
N HIS A 176 -0.11 -8.18 11.15
CA HIS A 176 -0.99 -8.85 12.11
C HIS A 176 -2.45 -8.41 11.98
N MET A 177 -2.72 -7.12 11.82
CA MET A 177 -4.08 -6.58 11.59
C MET A 177 -4.69 -7.12 10.29
N ILE A 178 -3.97 -7.05 9.16
CA ILE A 178 -4.50 -7.52 7.87
C ILE A 178 -4.74 -9.03 7.91
N LEU A 179 -3.84 -9.78 8.56
CA LEU A 179 -3.99 -11.22 8.77
C LEU A 179 -5.21 -11.54 9.63
N GLY A 180 -5.43 -10.80 10.72
CA GLY A 180 -6.57 -10.93 11.61
C GLY A 180 -7.91 -10.77 10.90
N VAL A 181 -8.06 -9.69 10.14
CA VAL A 181 -9.23 -9.43 9.29
C VAL A 181 -9.41 -10.53 8.23
N ALA A 182 -8.33 -10.94 7.55
CA ALA A 182 -8.40 -11.98 6.54
C ALA A 182 -8.84 -13.33 7.11
N LEU A 183 -8.36 -13.72 8.29
CA LEU A 183 -8.74 -14.95 8.98
C LEU A 183 -10.22 -14.94 9.37
N ALA A 184 -10.71 -13.84 9.95
CA ALA A 184 -12.11 -13.70 10.30
C ALA A 184 -13.04 -13.83 9.08
N HIS A 185 -12.69 -13.21 7.95
CA HIS A 185 -13.44 -13.37 6.70
C HIS A 185 -13.38 -14.79 6.11
N LEU A 186 -12.32 -15.54 6.41
CA LEU A 186 -12.16 -16.94 5.98
C LEU A 186 -12.87 -17.93 6.91
N GLY A 187 -13.57 -17.45 7.96
CA GLY A 187 -14.29 -18.30 8.92
C GLY A 187 -13.45 -18.75 10.11
N PHE A 188 -12.31 -18.10 10.36
CA PHE A 188 -11.42 -18.36 11.49
C PHE A 188 -11.35 -17.15 12.45
N PRO A 189 -12.48 -16.71 13.04
CA PRO A 189 -12.52 -15.48 13.83
C PRO A 189 -11.73 -15.57 15.16
N GLU A 190 -11.55 -16.74 15.75
CA GLU A 190 -10.72 -16.93 16.96
C GLU A 190 -9.23 -16.72 16.66
N GLU A 191 -8.75 -17.29 15.54
CA GLU A 191 -7.39 -17.04 15.05
C GLU A 191 -7.24 -15.56 14.68
N GLY A 192 -8.24 -14.99 13.99
CA GLY A 192 -8.25 -13.57 13.64
C GLY A 192 -8.14 -12.65 14.87
N MET A 193 -8.90 -12.93 15.93
CA MET A 193 -8.83 -12.20 17.20
C MET A 193 -7.45 -12.30 17.86
N THR A 194 -6.75 -13.43 17.69
CA THR A 194 -5.41 -13.62 18.25
C THR A 194 -4.41 -12.72 17.55
N GLU A 195 -4.46 -12.65 16.22
CA GLU A 195 -3.62 -11.75 15.42
C GLU A 195 -3.91 -10.27 15.73
N GLU A 196 -5.17 -9.89 15.85
CA GLU A 196 -5.55 -8.51 16.22
C GLU A 196 -5.08 -8.12 17.63
N LYS A 197 -5.07 -9.06 18.58
CA LYS A 197 -4.51 -8.80 19.92
C LYS A 197 -3.00 -8.57 19.85
N GLU A 198 -2.31 -9.28 18.98
CA GLU A 198 -0.87 -9.07 18.76
C GLU A 198 -0.62 -7.72 18.08
N ALA A 199 -1.40 -7.36 17.06
CA ALA A 199 -1.37 -6.03 16.47
C ALA A 199 -1.59 -4.94 17.52
N SER A 200 -2.59 -5.10 18.40
CA SER A 200 -2.89 -4.16 19.49
C SER A 200 -1.81 -4.13 20.57
N ARG A 201 -1.04 -5.21 20.75
CA ARG A 201 0.09 -5.24 21.68
C ARG A 201 1.26 -4.43 21.13
N LEU A 202 1.47 -4.49 19.81
CA LEU A 202 2.53 -3.80 19.09
C LEU A 202 2.22 -2.30 18.88
N ASP A 203 0.96 -1.97 18.58
CA ASP A 203 0.45 -0.59 18.50
C ASP A 203 -0.92 -0.47 19.22
N PRO A 204 -0.93 -0.11 20.52
CA PRO A 204 -2.16 -0.01 21.30
C PRO A 204 -3.09 1.14 20.89
N ASP A 205 -2.60 2.11 20.13
CA ASP A 205 -3.36 3.31 19.76
C ASP A 205 -3.97 3.23 18.36
N ASP A 206 -3.64 2.19 17.59
CA ASP A 206 -4.19 1.97 16.26
C ASP A 206 -5.72 1.79 16.32
N ARG A 207 -6.43 2.72 15.67
CA ARG A 207 -7.90 2.73 15.59
C ARG A 207 -8.43 1.66 14.64
N GLY A 208 -7.68 1.29 13.60
CA GLY A 208 -7.99 0.19 12.69
C GLY A 208 -8.04 -1.14 13.43
N VAL A 209 -7.01 -1.42 14.24
CA VAL A 209 -6.95 -2.62 15.09
C VAL A 209 -8.13 -2.67 16.07
N LYS A 210 -8.39 -1.57 16.80
CA LYS A 210 -9.54 -1.52 17.75
C LYS A 210 -10.88 -1.82 17.06
N ARG A 211 -11.08 -1.33 15.84
CA ARG A 211 -12.29 -1.61 15.05
C ARG A 211 -12.33 -3.05 14.57
N ALA A 212 -11.22 -3.60 14.09
CA ALA A 212 -11.15 -4.99 13.68
C ALA A 212 -11.45 -5.94 14.85
N ILE A 213 -10.88 -5.70 16.03
CA ILE A 213 -11.22 -6.41 17.27
C ILE A 213 -12.73 -6.34 17.55
N SER A 214 -13.30 -5.12 17.52
CA SER A 214 -14.74 -4.93 17.77
C SER A 214 -15.59 -5.71 16.78
N TRP A 215 -15.26 -5.64 15.49
CA TRP A 215 -15.96 -6.37 14.43
C TRP A 215 -15.85 -7.89 14.62
N ILE A 216 -14.65 -8.43 14.86
CA ILE A 216 -14.46 -9.87 15.10
C ILE A 216 -15.24 -10.32 16.34
N ALA A 217 -15.30 -9.50 17.40
CA ALA A 217 -16.09 -9.80 18.58
C ALA A 217 -17.59 -9.96 18.27
N THR A 218 -18.14 -9.21 17.31
CA THR A 218 -19.54 -9.41 16.87
C THR A 218 -19.76 -10.74 16.13
N ILE A 219 -18.73 -11.29 15.49
CA ILE A 219 -18.76 -12.61 14.84
C ILE A 219 -18.70 -13.71 15.89
N LEU A 220 -17.82 -13.57 16.89
CA LEU A 220 -17.64 -14.54 17.97
C LEU A 220 -18.82 -14.58 18.95
N HIS A 221 -19.43 -13.42 19.21
CA HIS A 221 -20.52 -13.26 20.16
C HIS A 221 -21.69 -12.53 19.50
N PRO A 222 -22.43 -13.20 18.60
CA PRO A 222 -23.54 -12.58 17.91
C PRO A 222 -24.65 -12.22 18.92
N VAL A 223 -24.99 -10.93 19.00
CA VAL A 223 -26.10 -10.46 19.82
C VAL A 223 -27.41 -11.00 19.22
N LYS A 224 -28.23 -11.66 20.05
CA LYS A 224 -29.54 -12.19 19.66
C LYS A 224 -30.58 -11.07 19.51
N GLU A 225 -30.42 -10.14 18.58
CA GLU A 225 -31.50 -9.21 18.21
C GLU A 225 -31.57 -9.05 16.69
N GLY A 226 -32.81 -9.04 16.17
CA GLY A 226 -33.24 -9.20 14.77
C GLY A 226 -32.74 -8.19 13.74
N THR A 227 -31.46 -7.83 13.76
CA THR A 227 -30.80 -7.05 12.72
C THR A 227 -29.81 -7.95 12.00
N SER A 228 -30.23 -8.48 10.85
CA SER A 228 -29.31 -9.03 9.85
C SER A 228 -28.53 -7.87 9.22
N GLY A 229 -27.64 -7.26 9.99
CA GLY A 229 -26.63 -6.36 9.46
C GLY A 229 -25.74 -7.17 8.52
N ASN A 230 -25.48 -6.63 7.34
CA ASN A 230 -24.81 -7.28 6.22
C ASN A 230 -23.36 -7.70 6.55
N GLN A 231 -23.16 -8.74 7.35
CA GLN A 231 -21.85 -9.14 7.88
C GLN A 231 -20.90 -9.70 6.80
N GLY A 232 -21.44 -10.12 5.66
CA GLY A 232 -20.64 -10.69 4.56
C GLY A 232 -19.84 -9.68 3.74
N HIS A 233 -20.13 -8.38 3.84
CA HIS A 233 -19.56 -7.35 2.96
C HIS A 233 -18.76 -6.25 3.68
N PHE A 234 -18.68 -6.28 5.01
CA PHE A 234 -17.96 -5.27 5.77
C PHE A 234 -16.46 -5.57 5.81
N ASN A 235 -15.63 -4.64 5.31
CA ASN A 235 -14.18 -4.69 5.45
C ASN A 235 -13.72 -3.59 6.43
N PRO A 236 -13.29 -3.92 7.67
CA PRO A 236 -12.86 -2.92 8.65
C PRO A 236 -11.63 -2.12 8.20
N LEU A 237 -10.81 -2.64 7.28
CA LEU A 237 -9.62 -1.97 6.76
C LEU A 237 -9.95 -0.77 5.87
N LEU A 238 -11.12 -0.76 5.23
CA LEU A 238 -11.52 0.27 4.25
C LEU A 238 -12.63 1.20 4.76
N SER A 239 -12.96 1.17 6.05
CA SER A 239 -14.01 2.03 6.60
C SER A 239 -13.62 3.52 6.53
N PRO A 240 -14.51 4.42 6.07
CA PRO A 240 -14.19 5.81 5.68
C PRO A 240 -13.61 6.68 6.82
N GLU A 241 -13.74 6.25 8.07
CA GLU A 241 -13.23 6.99 9.23
C GLU A 241 -11.73 6.72 9.56
N ASN A 242 -10.97 6.11 8.65
CA ASN A 242 -9.56 5.69 8.87
C ASN A 242 -8.48 6.45 8.07
N GLY A 243 -8.81 7.51 7.32
CA GLY A 243 -7.83 8.36 6.64
C GLY A 243 -8.47 9.65 6.15
N PRO A 244 -7.70 10.66 5.68
CA PRO A 244 -8.33 11.78 4.98
C PRO A 244 -9.16 11.18 3.84
N ASP A 245 -10.34 11.76 3.55
CA ASP A 245 -11.17 11.38 2.40
C ASP A 245 -10.27 11.03 1.22
N ILE A 246 -10.12 9.74 0.89
CA ILE A 246 -9.38 9.32 -0.30
C ILE A 246 -10.35 9.58 -1.45
N PRO A 247 -10.22 10.69 -2.20
CA PRO A 247 -11.20 11.04 -3.21
C PRO A 247 -11.06 10.01 -4.33
N GLY A 248 -12.10 9.21 -4.56
CA GLY A 248 -12.15 8.31 -5.71
C GLY A 248 -11.81 6.84 -5.45
N VAL A 249 -11.94 6.33 -4.22
CA VAL A 249 -12.16 4.89 -4.04
C VAL A 249 -13.64 4.61 -4.31
N PRO A 250 -14.02 4.09 -5.50
CA PRO A 250 -15.38 3.61 -5.68
C PRO A 250 -15.63 2.51 -4.65
N SER A 251 -16.82 2.52 -4.05
CA SER A 251 -17.32 1.38 -3.28
C SER A 251 -17.04 0.10 -4.10
N PRO A 252 -16.54 -0.98 -3.49
CA PRO A 252 -16.20 -2.18 -4.24
C PRO A 252 -17.42 -2.60 -5.06
N ASP A 253 -17.27 -2.61 -6.39
CA ASP A 253 -18.28 -3.13 -7.31
C ASP A 253 -18.62 -4.54 -6.84
N VAL A 254 -19.82 -4.68 -6.30
CA VAL A 254 -20.34 -5.94 -5.76
C VAL A 254 -20.45 -6.90 -6.94
N PRO A 255 -19.62 -7.96 -7.04
CA PRO A 255 -19.92 -9.00 -8.00
C PRO A 255 -21.24 -9.65 -7.57
N ALA A 256 -22.22 -9.67 -8.47
CA ALA A 256 -23.52 -10.31 -8.24
C ALA A 256 -23.30 -11.72 -7.69
N ASN A 257 -23.92 -12.02 -6.56
CA ASN A 257 -23.86 -13.31 -5.89
C ASN A 257 -24.31 -14.42 -6.87
N PRO A 258 -23.43 -15.36 -7.27
CA PRO A 258 -23.80 -16.46 -8.17
C PRO A 258 -24.67 -17.53 -7.48
N ASN A 259 -24.94 -17.41 -6.17
CA ASN A 259 -25.74 -18.36 -5.38
C ASN A 259 -27.14 -17.84 -4.99
N ASN A 260 -27.68 -16.81 -5.66
CA ASN A 260 -29.10 -16.46 -5.47
C ASN A 260 -30.00 -17.36 -6.32
N ASN A 261 -30.14 -18.61 -5.86
CA ASN A 261 -30.99 -19.62 -6.48
C ASN A 261 -32.38 -19.55 -5.82
N GLY A 262 -33.26 -18.72 -6.36
CA GLY A 262 -34.72 -18.91 -6.32
C GLY A 262 -35.44 -18.81 -4.97
N ASN A 263 -36.29 -17.80 -4.82
CA ASN A 263 -37.75 -18.04 -4.73
C ASN A 263 -38.53 -16.71 -4.82
N GLY A 264 -38.86 -16.32 -6.05
CA GLY A 264 -39.86 -15.30 -6.30
C GLY A 264 -41.25 -15.90 -6.15
N THR A 265 -41.81 -15.92 -4.94
CA THR A 265 -43.26 -16.04 -4.78
C THR A 265 -43.90 -14.70 -5.17
N LEU A 266 -44.39 -14.66 -6.42
CA LEU A 266 -45.30 -13.64 -6.92
C LEU A 266 -46.56 -13.60 -6.04
N ARG A 267 -46.73 -12.54 -5.25
CA ARG A 267 -48.04 -12.12 -4.77
C ARG A 267 -48.52 -10.99 -5.69
N ALA A 268 -49.56 -11.29 -6.47
CA ALA A 268 -50.28 -10.35 -7.32
C ALA A 268 -50.97 -9.25 -6.48
N PRO A 269 -51.22 -8.06 -7.05
CA PRO A 269 -51.89 -6.96 -6.35
C PRO A 269 -53.40 -7.20 -6.33
N VAL A 270 -54.02 -7.03 -5.17
CA VAL A 270 -55.48 -6.86 -5.07
C VAL A 270 -55.73 -5.35 -5.04
N GLY A 271 -56.30 -4.84 -6.13
CA GLY A 271 -56.95 -3.54 -6.14
C GLY A 271 -58.39 -3.66 -5.65
N HIS A 272 -58.81 -2.73 -4.81
CA HIS A 272 -59.95 -1.83 -5.00
C HIS A 272 -59.97 -0.82 -3.84
#